data_AF-A0A9E1QRY3-F1
#
_entry.id   AF-A0A9E1QRY3-F1
#
_cell.length_a   1.000
_cell.length_b   1.000
_cell.length_c   1.000
_cell.angle_alpha   90.00
_cell.angle_beta   90.00
_cell.angle_gamma   90.00
#
_symmetry.space_group_name_H-M   'P 1'
#
loop_
_entity.id
_entity.type
_entity.pdbx_description
1 polymer ?
#
loop_
_entity_poly.entity_id
_entity_poly.type
_entity_poly.pdbx_seq_one_letter_code
_entity_poly.pdbx_strand_id
1 'polypeptide(L)' 'PVGQWIRGPLREWASDLLDEKRIQREGYFNPKLVKELWEQHLSGRHDWTPRLWAILMFQVWLDDIA' A
#
# COMPACT_ATOMS: atom_id res chain seq x y z
N PRO A 1 -14.50 -2.49 6.19
CA PRO A 1 -13.67 -2.22 7.39
C PRO A 1 -12.18 -2.04 7.07
N VAL A 2 -11.59 -2.89 6.22
CA VAL A 2 -10.14 -2.84 5.89
C VAL A 2 -9.67 -1.44 5.46
N GLY A 3 -10.42 -0.77 4.57
CA GLY A 3 -10.11 0.60 4.15
C GLY A 3 -10.03 1.60 5.31
N GLN A 4 -10.90 1.47 6.32
CA GLN A 4 -10.83 2.32 7.51
C GLN A 4 -9.63 1.97 8.38
N TRP A 5 -9.27 0.70 8.49
CA TRP A 5 -8.11 0.27 9.25
C TRP A 5 -6.81 0.79 8.63
N ILE A 6 -6.62 0.64 7.32
CA ILE A 6 -5.41 1.13 6.64
C ILE A 6 -5.35 2.67 6.57
N ARG A 7 -6.47 3.39 6.66
CA ARG A 7 -6.43 4.86 6.83
C ARG A 7 -6.15 5.31 8.27
N GLY A 8 -6.42 4.44 9.25
CA GLY A 8 -6.33 4.75 10.67
C GLY A 8 -5.31 3.86 11.38
N PRO A 9 -5.76 2.87 12.19
CA PRO A 9 -4.89 2.11 13.09
C PRO A 9 -3.77 1.33 12.38
N LEU A 10 -3.91 1.00 11.10
CA LEU A 10 -2.90 0.29 10.30
C LEU A 10 -2.20 1.21 9.28
N ARG A 11 -2.33 2.54 9.41
CA ARG A 11 -1.78 3.48 8.43
C ARG A 11 -0.26 3.43 8.34
N GLU A 12 0.42 3.39 9.47
CA GLU A 12 1.90 3.36 9.50
C GLU A 12 2.40 2.08 8.86
N TRP A 13 1.88 0.93 9.31
CA TRP A 13 2.13 -0.37 8.69
C TRP A 13 1.91 -0.38 7.16
N ALA A 14 0.78 0.16 6.69
CA ALA A 14 0.51 0.25 5.26
C ALA A 14 1.46 1.21 4.53
N SER A 15 1.85 2.31 5.18
CA SER A 15 2.79 3.28 4.59
C SER A 15 4.18 2.70 4.43
N ASP A 16 4.65 1.89 5.39
CA ASP A 16 5.95 1.25 5.35
C ASP A 16 6.04 0.22 4.21
N LEU A 17 4.99 -0.58 4.02
CA LEU A 17 4.92 -1.57 2.92
C LEU A 17 4.73 -0.92 1.54
N LEU A 18 4.11 0.26 1.48
CA LEU A 18 3.86 1.00 0.24
C LEU A 18 4.90 2.10 -0.02
N ASP A 19 6.00 2.12 0.73
CA ASP A 19 7.06 3.12 0.57
C ASP A 19 7.61 3.13 -0.86
N GLU A 20 7.74 4.33 -1.43
CA GLU A 20 8.10 4.50 -2.84
C GLU A 20 9.48 3.90 -3.17
N LYS A 21 10.46 4.02 -2.26
CA LYS A 21 11.81 3.48 -2.46
C LYS A 21 11.81 1.96 -2.33
N ARG A 22 11.05 1.42 -1.40
CA ARG A 22 10.83 -0.02 -1.23
C ARG A 22 10.25 -0.62 -2.51
N ILE A 23 9.10 -0.11 -2.97
CA ILE A 23 8.43 -0.57 -4.19
C ILE A 23 9.36 -0.45 -5.40
N GLN A 24 10.11 0.65 -5.51
CA GLN A 24 11.08 0.84 -6.60
C GLN A 24 12.20 -0.20 -6.59
N ARG A 25 12.73 -0.55 -5.43
CA ARG A 25 13.81 -1.54 -5.28
C ARG A 25 13.36 -2.95 -5.63
N GLU A 26 12.14 -3.32 -5.27
CA GLU A 26 11.58 -4.66 -5.50
C GLU A 26 11.17 -4.87 -6.97
N GLY A 27 10.76 -3.81 -7.67
CA GLY A 27 10.56 -3.84 -9.12
C GLY A 27 9.28 -4.53 -9.62
N TYR A 28 8.37 -4.96 -8.74
CA TYR A 28 7.11 -5.63 -9.12
C TYR A 28 5.98 -4.67 -9.47
N PHE A 29 5.97 -3.47 -8.88
CA PHE A 29 4.92 -2.48 -9.09
C PHE A 29 5.47 -1.14 -9.56
N ASN A 30 4.63 -0.32 -10.17
CA ASN A 30 4.97 1.05 -10.51
C ASN A 30 4.89 1.92 -9.23
N PRO A 31 6.02 2.43 -8.71
CA PRO A 31 6.06 3.14 -7.43
C PRO A 31 5.22 4.43 -7.44
N LYS A 32 5.20 5.15 -8.56
CA LYS A 32 4.41 6.40 -8.70
C LYS A 32 2.91 6.13 -8.65
N LEU A 33 2.46 5.08 -9.36
CA LEU A 33 1.05 4.70 -9.36
C LEU A 33 0.60 4.22 -7.98
N VAL A 34 1.40 3.41 -7.30
CA VAL A 34 1.09 2.94 -5.94
C VAL A 34 0.95 4.11 -4.98
N LYS A 35 1.89 5.06 -5.02
CA LYS A 35 1.85 6.29 -4.21
C LYS A 35 0.61 7.13 -4.49
N GLU A 36 0.26 7.32 -5.77
CA GLU A 36 -0.93 8.08 -6.15
C GLU A 36 -2.21 7.43 -5.60
N LEU A 37 -2.37 6.10 -5.78
CA LEU A 37 -3.52 5.37 -5.23
C LEU A 37 -3.57 5.47 -3.70
N TRP A 38 -2.41 5.42 -3.05
CA TRP A 38 -2.31 5.54 -1.61
C TRP A 38 -2.74 6.93 -1.11
N GLU A 39 -2.23 8.00 -1.72
CA GLU A 39 -2.60 9.38 -1.38
C GLU A 39 -4.09 9.66 -1.63
N GLN A 40 -4.63 9.19 -2.77
CA GLN A 40 -6.06 9.30 -3.06
C GLN A 40 -6.90 8.54 -2.03
N HIS A 41 -6.46 7.36 -1.58
CA HIS A 41 -7.15 6.59 -0.56
C HIS A 41 -7.11 7.25 0.82
N LEU A 42 -5.95 7.76 1.23
CA LEU A 42 -5.79 8.50 2.49
C LEU A 42 -6.63 9.78 2.51
N SER A 43 -6.75 10.47 1.38
CA SER A 43 -7.58 11.67 1.27
C SER A 43 -9.09 11.40 1.36
N GLY A 44 -9.52 10.13 1.30
CA GLY A 44 -10.92 9.75 1.23
C GLY A 44 -11.61 10.09 -0.09
N ARG A 45 -10.89 10.66 -1.08
CA ARG A 45 -11.44 10.99 -2.40
C ARG A 45 -11.82 9.76 -3.20
N HIS A 46 -11.09 8.67 -3.03
CA HIS A 46 -11.36 7.39 -3.69
C HIS A 46 -11.19 6.23 -2.71
N ASP A 47 -12.02 5.20 -2.87
CA ASP A 47 -11.83 3.94 -2.15
C ASP A 47 -11.05 2.92 -2.98
N TRP A 48 -9.72 2.97 -2.86
CA TRP A 48 -8.81 1.99 -3.44
C TRP A 48 -8.56 0.75 -2.57
N THR A 49 -9.39 0.48 -1.55
CA THR A 49 -9.18 -0.66 -0.62
C THR A 49 -8.82 -1.97 -1.32
N PRO A 50 -9.56 -2.45 -2.35
CA PRO A 50 -9.26 -3.76 -2.93
C PRO A 50 -7.87 -3.83 -3.57
N ARG A 51 -7.45 -2.76 -4.25
CA ARG A 51 -6.15 -2.70 -4.94
C ARG A 51 -5.00 -2.58 -3.94
N LEU A 52 -5.14 -1.65 -3.00
CA LEU A 52 -4.12 -1.44 -1.96
C LEU A 52 -3.98 -2.67 -1.08
N TRP A 53 -5.09 -3.33 -0.74
CA TRP A 53 -5.05 -4.57 0.03
C TRP A 53 -4.32 -5.69 -0.71
N ALA A 54 -4.57 -5.86 -2.01
CA ALA A 54 -3.83 -6.85 -2.81
C ALA A 54 -2.33 -6.58 -2.83
N ILE A 55 -1.91 -5.31 -2.97
CA ILE A 55 -0.51 -4.91 -2.94
C ILE A 55 0.09 -5.16 -1.55
N LEU A 56 -0.61 -4.78 -0.48
CA LEU A 56 -0.17 -4.99 0.91
C LEU A 56 0.04 -6.48 1.21
N MET A 57 -0.88 -7.35 0.79
CA MET A 57 -0.73 -8.79 0.98
C MET A 57 0.43 -9.36 0.17
N PHE A 58 0.66 -8.87 -1.04
CA PHE A 58 1.84 -9.23 -1.81
C PHE A 58 3.14 -8.80 -1.11
N GLN A 59 3.18 -7.57 -0.58
CA GLN A 59 4.33 -7.04 0.15
C GLN A 59 4.66 -7.87 1.40
N VAL A 60 3.64 -8.23 2.18
CA VAL A 60 3.79 -9.12 3.35
C VAL A 60 4.34 -10.49 2.95
N TRP A 61 3.83 -11.08 1.87
CA TRP A 61 4.31 -12.37 1.36
C TRP A 61 5.77 -12.28 0.87
N LEU A 62 6.13 -11.19 0.21
CA LEU A 62 7.49 -10.97 -0.27
C LEU A 62 8.49 -10.83 0.88
N ASP A 63 8.13 -10.12 1.96
CA ASP A 63 8.96 -9.97 3.16
C ASP A 63 9.23 -11.30 3.89
N ASP A 64 8.30 -12.26 3.81
CA ASP A 64 8.47 -13.58 4.44
C ASP A 64 9.49 -14.46 3.70
N ILE A 65 9.74 -14.16 2.42
CA ILE A 65 10.59 -14.97 1.53
C ILE A 65 11.97 -14.31 1.30
N ALA A 66 12.09 -13.01 1.54
CA ALA A 66 13.32 -12.23 1.39
C ALA A 66 14.27 -12.38 2.59
#